data_AF-U2ARB8-F1
#
_entry.id   AF-U2ARB8-F1
#
_cell.length_a   1.000
_cell.length_b   1.000
_cell.length_c   1.000
_cell.angle_alpha   90.00
_cell.angle_beta   90.00
_cell.angle_gamma   90.00
#
_symmetry.space_group_name_H-M   'P 1'
#
loop_
_entity.id
_entity.type
_entity.pdbx_description
1 polymer ?
#
loop_
_entity_poly.entity_id
_entity_poly.type
_entity_poly.pdbx_seq_one_letter_code
_entity_poly.pdbx_strand_id
1 'polypeptide(L)'
;DPIKLLGGFNVFAYVSDTNTWVDLLGLQSLYRGGRNGKVSFKAREKDYETEVVDGKELVQPTRGVSLSDKKENLEKMSMEAYEVDQIPETLQIVKTGRNHYEITPKKPMTVDEYQAELAKVTVKE
;
A
#
# COMPACT_ATOMS: atom_id res chain seq x y z
N ASP A 1 -7.92 -12.44 45.11
CA ASP A 1 -8.27 -11.10 44.65
C ASP A 1 -7.53 -10.76 43.36
N PRO A 2 -8.20 -10.09 42.40
CA PRO A 2 -7.86 -10.03 40.99
C PRO A 2 -7.10 -8.74 40.64
N ILE A 3 -6.15 -8.84 39.70
CA ILE A 3 -5.70 -7.67 38.96
C ILE A 3 -6.73 -7.42 37.86
N LYS A 4 -7.65 -6.50 38.18
CA LYS A 4 -8.41 -5.73 37.21
C LYS A 4 -7.42 -4.79 36.51
N LEU A 5 -7.08 -5.08 35.26
CA LEU A 5 -6.60 -4.05 34.32
C LEU A 5 -7.53 -4.06 33.10
N LEU A 6 -8.71 -3.48 33.32
CA LEU A 6 -9.51 -2.82 32.30
C LEU A 6 -8.65 -1.68 31.74
N GLY A 7 -8.27 -1.78 30.47
CA GLY A 7 -7.54 -0.72 29.78
C GLY A 7 -6.99 -1.29 28.50
N GLY A 8 -7.74 -1.07 27.40
CA GLY A 8 -7.47 -1.65 26.10
C GLY A 8 -6.00 -1.59 25.72
N PHE A 9 -5.53 -2.68 25.14
CA PHE A 9 -4.30 -2.71 24.36
C PHE A 9 -4.37 -1.57 23.33
N ASN A 10 -3.75 -0.44 23.66
CA ASN A 10 -3.39 0.56 22.67
C ASN A 10 -2.23 -0.04 21.87
N VAL A 11 -2.56 -0.83 20.85
CA VAL A 11 -1.59 -1.28 19.83
C VAL A 11 -1.20 -0.18 18.86
N PHE A 12 -1.61 1.07 19.11
CA PHE A 12 -0.94 2.26 18.56
C PHE A 12 0.42 2.50 19.23
N ALA A 13 1.25 1.47 19.33
CA ALA A 13 2.69 1.66 19.34
C ALA A 13 3.11 2.02 17.91
N TYR A 14 2.71 3.22 17.48
CA TYR A 14 3.18 3.88 16.29
C TYR A 14 4.66 4.24 16.55
N VAL A 15 5.53 3.26 16.36
CA VAL A 15 6.95 3.50 16.15
C VAL A 15 7.37 2.66 14.96
N SER A 16 7.25 3.28 13.79
CA SER A 16 8.33 3.20 12.83
C SER A 16 8.76 4.63 12.57
N ASP A 17 9.58 5.16 13.48
CA ASP A 17 10.38 6.32 13.17
C ASP A 17 11.48 5.84 12.22
N THR A 18 11.12 5.77 10.93
CA THR A 18 12.08 5.94 9.86
C THR A 18 11.54 7.10 9.08
N ASN A 19 12.35 8.14 8.89
CA ASN A 19 12.13 9.19 7.90
C ASN A 19 11.93 8.54 6.52
N THR A 20 10.77 7.94 6.28
CA THR A 20 10.28 7.46 5.00
C THR A 20 9.81 8.72 4.32
N TRP A 21 10.78 9.45 3.80
CA TRP A 21 10.55 10.38 2.72
C TRP A 21 9.70 9.62 1.71
N VAL A 22 8.41 9.93 1.68
CA VAL A 22 7.60 9.77 0.48
C VAL A 22 8.47 10.41 -0.58
N ASP A 23 8.87 9.62 -1.56
CA ASP A 23 9.66 10.14 -2.67
C ASP A 23 8.74 10.99 -3.56
N LEU A 24 8.36 12.18 -3.05
CA LEU A 24 7.63 13.21 -3.76
C LEU A 24 8.45 13.80 -4.92
N LEU A 25 9.72 13.40 -5.07
CA LEU A 25 10.67 13.95 -6.05
C LEU A 25 11.11 12.92 -7.11
N GLY A 26 10.68 11.65 -7.04
CA GLY A 26 11.04 10.62 -8.01
C GLY A 26 12.51 10.17 -7.96
N LEU A 27 13.17 10.26 -6.80
CA LEU A 27 14.52 9.77 -6.54
C LEU A 27 14.64 8.23 -6.58
N GLN A 28 13.53 7.49 -6.42
CA GLN A 28 13.44 6.05 -6.45
C GLN A 28 12.27 5.57 -7.32
N SER A 29 12.60 5.05 -8.50
CA SER A 29 11.62 4.42 -9.39
C SER A 29 11.02 3.16 -8.75
N LEU A 30 9.69 3.12 -8.68
CA LEU A 30 8.92 1.96 -8.24
C LEU A 30 8.05 1.46 -9.38
N TYR A 31 7.91 0.14 -9.48
CA TYR A 31 7.32 -0.51 -10.63
C TYR A 31 6.16 -1.41 -10.24
N ARG A 32 5.08 -1.33 -11.02
CA ARG A 32 3.95 -2.26 -10.99
C ARG A 32 4.02 -3.20 -12.18
N GLY A 33 3.81 -4.49 -11.93
CA GLY A 33 3.72 -5.50 -12.99
C GLY A 33 2.41 -5.38 -13.78
N GLY A 34 2.52 -5.33 -15.11
CA GLY A 34 1.41 -5.41 -16.05
C GLY A 34 1.60 -6.54 -17.05
N ARG A 35 0.57 -6.79 -17.86
CA ARG A 35 0.58 -7.77 -18.94
C ARG A 35 -0.22 -7.26 -20.13
N ASN A 36 0.25 -7.57 -21.34
CA ASN A 36 -0.42 -7.22 -22.59
C ASN A 36 -0.59 -5.71 -22.75
N GLY A 37 0.43 -4.91 -22.41
CA GLY A 37 0.35 -3.46 -22.53
C GLY A 37 -0.59 -2.80 -21.50
N LYS A 38 -0.97 -3.50 -20.43
CA LYS A 38 -1.91 -3.00 -19.42
C LYS A 38 -1.40 -3.22 -18.01
N VAL A 39 -1.50 -2.18 -17.19
CA VAL A 39 -1.23 -2.20 -15.74
C VAL A 39 -2.54 -2.03 -14.97
N SER A 40 -2.66 -2.70 -13.83
CA SER A 40 -3.81 -2.56 -12.94
C SER A 40 -3.36 -2.40 -11.49
N PHE A 41 -3.88 -1.35 -10.87
CA PHE A 41 -3.76 -1.08 -9.44
C PHE A 41 -4.97 -1.56 -8.65
N LYS A 42 -5.93 -2.25 -9.29
CA LYS A 42 -7.09 -2.80 -8.59
C LYS A 42 -6.62 -3.80 -7.53
N ALA A 43 -6.92 -3.50 -6.27
CA ALA A 43 -6.55 -4.38 -5.17
C ALA A 43 -7.47 -5.61 -5.15
N ARG A 44 -6.92 -6.77 -4.79
CA ARG A 44 -7.69 -7.99 -4.53
C ARG A 44 -7.90 -8.10 -3.02
N GLU A 45 -8.89 -8.87 -2.59
CA GLU A 45 -9.16 -9.11 -1.15
C GLU A 45 -7.92 -9.60 -0.39
N LYS A 46 -7.03 -10.35 -1.06
CA LYS A 46 -5.76 -10.83 -0.49
C LYS A 46 -4.64 -9.78 -0.45
N ASP A 47 -4.82 -8.65 -1.13
CA ASP A 47 -3.81 -7.60 -1.25
C ASP A 47 -3.97 -6.57 -0.12
N TYR A 48 -5.09 -6.56 0.60
CA TYR A 48 -5.32 -5.65 1.72
C TYR A 48 -5.86 -6.40 2.93
N GLU A 49 -5.86 -5.72 4.07
CA GLU A 49 -6.43 -6.24 5.32
C GLU A 49 -7.55 -5.30 5.76
N THR A 50 -8.64 -5.87 6.25
CA THR A 50 -9.77 -5.12 6.77
C THR A 50 -9.95 -5.38 8.26
N GLU A 51 -10.40 -4.34 8.97
CA GLU A 51 -10.83 -4.44 10.36
C GLU A 51 -12.17 -3.74 10.52
N VAL A 52 -12.98 -4.23 11.46
CA VAL A 52 -14.25 -3.60 11.81
C VAL A 52 -13.98 -2.49 12.83
N VAL A 53 -14.11 -1.25 12.40
CA VAL A 53 -14.00 -0.05 13.24
C VAL A 53 -15.35 0.64 13.27
N ASP A 54 -15.92 0.84 14.47
CA ASP A 54 -17.24 1.47 14.66
C ASP A 54 -18.37 0.82 13.83
N GLY A 55 -18.31 -0.51 13.67
CA GLY A 55 -19.30 -1.28 12.90
C GLY A 55 -19.15 -1.18 11.38
N LYS A 56 -18.06 -0.59 10.87
CA LYS A 56 -17.73 -0.53 9.45
C LYS A 56 -16.46 -1.32 9.16
N GLU A 57 -16.48 -2.09 8.08
CA GLU A 57 -15.29 -2.79 7.58
C GLU A 57 -14.41 -1.81 6.80
N LEU A 58 -13.22 -1.52 7.34
CA LEU A 58 -12.28 -0.55 6.79
C LEU A 58 -10.95 -1.22 6.46
N VAL A 59 -10.43 -0.90 5.28
CA VAL A 59 -9.09 -1.27 4.84
C VAL A 59 -8.07 -0.55 5.71
N GLN A 60 -7.15 -1.31 6.29
CA GLN A 60 -6.14 -0.80 7.20
C GLN A 60 -4.87 -0.34 6.47
N PRO A 61 -4.10 0.61 7.05
CA PRO A 61 -2.83 1.09 6.49
C PRO A 61 -1.67 0.08 6.66
N THR A 62 -1.95 -1.22 6.66
CA THR A 62 -1.00 -2.29 7.00
C THR A 62 -0.53 -3.09 5.78
N ARG A 63 -1.41 -3.30 4.79
CA ARG A 63 -1.16 -4.16 3.63
C ARG A 63 -1.83 -3.58 2.38
N GLY A 64 -1.19 -3.73 1.22
CA GLY A 64 -1.70 -3.12 0.00
C GLY A 64 -1.15 -3.67 -1.32
N VAL A 65 -1.32 -2.86 -2.37
CA VAL A 65 -0.96 -3.24 -3.74
C VAL A 65 0.55 -3.26 -3.91
N SER A 66 1.08 -4.44 -4.23
CA SER A 66 2.51 -4.67 -4.40
C SER A 66 3.16 -3.87 -5.55
N LEU A 67 4.32 -3.31 -5.22
CA LEU A 67 5.29 -2.65 -6.08
C LEU A 67 6.68 -3.28 -5.90
N SER A 68 7.53 -3.15 -6.92
CA SER A 68 8.94 -3.52 -6.84
C SER A 68 9.83 -2.32 -7.13
N ASP A 69 10.99 -2.24 -6.49
CA ASP A 69 12.03 -1.24 -6.79
C ASP A 69 12.94 -1.65 -7.96
N LYS A 70 12.71 -2.82 -8.55
CA LYS A 70 13.51 -3.38 -9.64
C LYS A 70 12.64 -3.94 -10.74
N LYS A 71 12.85 -3.43 -11.95
CA LYS A 71 12.17 -3.89 -13.19
C LYS A 71 12.46 -5.36 -13.45
N GLU A 72 13.69 -5.80 -13.18
CA GLU A 72 14.17 -7.16 -13.43
C GLU A 72 13.39 -8.21 -12.62
N ASN A 73 12.82 -7.84 -11.47
CA ASN A 73 11.99 -8.76 -10.69
C ASN A 73 10.67 -9.07 -11.40
N LEU A 74 10.08 -8.06 -12.07
CA LEU A 74 8.84 -8.21 -12.83
C LEU A 74 9.11 -8.94 -14.15
N GLU A 75 10.20 -8.62 -14.83
CA GLU A 75 10.61 -9.29 -16.07
C GLU A 75 10.88 -10.79 -15.87
N LYS A 76 11.52 -11.17 -14.75
CA LYS A 76 11.70 -12.58 -14.36
C LYS A 76 10.37 -13.32 -14.19
N MET A 77 9.29 -12.60 -13.87
CA MET A 77 7.94 -13.13 -13.78
C MET A 77 7.16 -13.04 -15.10
N SER A 78 7.85 -12.71 -16.21
CA SER A 78 7.26 -12.45 -17.53
C SER A 78 6.17 -11.38 -17.46
N MET A 79 6.42 -10.32 -16.69
CA MET A 79 5.57 -9.14 -16.59
C MET A 79 6.29 -7.92 -17.15
N GLU A 80 5.51 -7.03 -17.75
CA GLU A 80 5.99 -5.71 -18.15
C GLU A 80 6.05 -4.81 -16.90
N ALA A 81 7.12 -4.04 -16.76
CA ALA A 81 7.33 -3.14 -15.63
C ALA A 81 6.84 -1.72 -15.96
N TYR A 82 5.86 -1.23 -15.20
CA TYR A 82 5.33 0.12 -15.33
C TYR A 82 5.78 0.97 -14.16
N GLU A 83 6.55 2.02 -14.41
CA GLU A 83 7.02 2.93 -13.37
C GLU A 83 5.87 3.80 -12.86
N VAL A 84 5.64 3.79 -11.56
CA VAL A 84 4.63 4.64 -10.90
C VAL A 84 5.09 6.10 -10.98
N ASP A 85 4.19 6.98 -11.39
CA ASP A 85 4.46 8.42 -11.52
C ASP A 85 3.85 9.19 -10.35
N GLN A 86 2.51 9.15 -10.20
CA GLN A 86 1.81 9.85 -9.13
C GLN A 86 0.84 8.94 -8.38
N ILE A 87 0.75 9.15 -7.07
CA ILE A 87 -0.26 8.54 -6.20
C ILE A 87 -1.10 9.64 -5.53
N PRO A 88 -2.40 9.40 -5.28
CA PRO A 88 -3.24 10.31 -4.50
C PRO A 88 -2.71 10.54 -3.08
N GLU A 89 -2.99 11.71 -2.52
CA GLU A 89 -2.57 12.07 -1.16
C GLU A 89 -3.21 11.21 -0.05
N THR A 90 -4.28 10.50 -0.37
CA THR A 90 -5.02 9.57 0.51
C THR A 90 -4.30 8.22 0.63
N LEU A 91 -3.38 7.91 -0.29
CA LEU A 91 -2.57 6.69 -0.31
C LEU A 91 -1.13 6.99 0.08
N GLN A 92 -0.43 5.97 0.53
CA GLN A 92 0.99 6.01 0.83
C GLN A 92 1.69 4.78 0.25
N ILE A 93 3.00 4.89 0.07
CA ILE A 93 3.85 3.76 -0.26
C ILE A 93 4.66 3.41 0.97
N VAL A 94 4.54 2.15 1.41
CA VAL A 94 5.27 1.61 2.55
C VAL A 94 6.24 0.53 2.07
N LYS A 95 7.43 0.50 2.65
CA LYS A 95 8.41 -0.57 2.39
C LYS A 95 8.15 -1.74 3.31
N THR A 96 7.65 -2.85 2.77
CA THR A 96 7.29 -4.05 3.55
C THR A 96 8.34 -5.15 3.50
N GLY A 97 9.30 -5.05 2.58
CA GLY A 97 10.41 -6.01 2.48
C GLY A 97 11.69 -5.39 1.94
N ARG A 98 12.72 -6.21 1.74
CA ARG A 98 14.04 -5.74 1.25
C ARG A 98 13.94 -4.97 -0.07
N ASN A 99 13.15 -5.52 -1.00
CA ASN A 99 12.90 -5.01 -2.36
C ASN A 99 11.38 -4.98 -2.67
N HIS A 100 10.55 -4.86 -1.63
CA HIS A 100 9.09 -4.92 -1.73
C HIS A 100 8.47 -3.68 -1.11
N TYR A 101 7.59 -3.05 -1.88
CA TYR A 101 6.83 -1.87 -1.48
C TYR A 101 5.36 -2.14 -1.72
N GLU A 102 4.49 -1.49 -0.98
CA GLU A 102 3.05 -1.65 -1.11
C GLU A 102 2.37 -0.28 -1.08
N ILE A 103 1.36 -0.09 -1.94
CA ILE A 103 0.47 1.07 -1.90
C ILE A 103 -0.64 0.77 -0.90
N THR A 104 -0.62 1.42 0.26
CA THR A 104 -1.62 1.26 1.32
C THR A 104 -2.42 2.55 1.50
N PRO A 105 -3.61 2.51 2.11
CA PRO A 105 -4.26 3.74 2.52
C PRO A 105 -3.44 4.46 3.60
N LYS A 106 -3.48 5.80 3.65
CA LYS A 106 -2.88 6.57 4.77
C LYS A 106 -3.66 6.47 6.07
N LYS A 107 -4.98 6.32 5.95
CA LYS A 107 -5.94 6.22 7.06
C LYS A 107 -6.96 5.15 6.72
N PRO A 108 -7.57 4.48 7.72
CA PRO A 108 -8.63 3.52 7.46
C PRO A 108 -9.73 4.11 6.58
N MET A 109 -10.06 3.40 5.50
CA MET A 109 -11.07 3.80 4.52
C MET A 109 -11.83 2.57 4.02
N THR A 110 -13.01 2.76 3.44
CA THR A 110 -13.77 1.64 2.87
C THR A 110 -13.04 1.00 1.69
N VAL A 111 -13.41 -0.23 1.36
CA VAL A 111 -12.86 -0.93 0.18
C VAL A 111 -13.15 -0.13 -1.10
N ASP A 112 -14.36 0.42 -1.24
CA ASP A 112 -14.74 1.20 -2.43
C ASP A 112 -13.91 2.49 -2.57
N GLU A 113 -13.67 3.20 -1.47
CA GLU A 113 -12.79 4.36 -1.45
C GLU A 113 -11.36 3.96 -1.82
N TYR A 114 -10.83 2.89 -1.24
CA TYR A 114 -9.49 2.40 -1.53
C TYR A 114 -9.33 2.06 -3.02
N GLN A 115 -10.31 1.38 -3.63
CA GLN A 115 -10.29 1.07 -5.05
C GLN A 115 -10.39 2.32 -5.93
N ALA A 116 -11.22 3.30 -5.54
CA ALA A 116 -11.37 4.55 -6.26
C ALA A 116 -10.09 5.40 -6.23
N GLU A 117 -9.38 5.42 -5.10
CA GLU A 117 -8.08 6.09 -4.97
C GLU A 117 -7.00 5.36 -5.78
N LEU A 118 -6.96 4.03 -5.73
CA LEU A 118 -6.02 3.24 -6.55
C LEU A 118 -6.21 3.46 -8.06
N ALA A 119 -7.44 3.72 -8.51
CA ALA A 119 -7.73 4.03 -9.91
C ALA A 119 -7.16 5.37 -10.39
N LYS A 120 -6.80 6.27 -9.45
CA LYS A 120 -6.17 7.57 -9.75
C LYS A 120 -4.64 7.49 -9.83
N VAL A 121 -4.05 6.34 -9.51
CA VAL A 121 -2.59 6.13 -9.62
C VAL A 121 -2.18 6.14 -11.09
N THR A 122 -1.16 6.95 -11.41
CA THR A 122 -0.62 7.06 -12.77
C THR A 122 0.73 6.37 -12.88
N VAL A 123 1.08 5.99 -14.11
CA VAL A 123 2.39 5.45 -14.48
C VAL A 123 3.02 6.35 -15.53
N LYS A 124 4.36 6.34 -15.62
CA LYS A 124 5.07 7.05 -16.68
C LYS A 124 4.76 6.44 -18.05
N GLU A 125 4.62 7.31 -19.05
CA GLU A 125 4.51 6.92 -20.46
C GLU A 125 5.81 6.35 -21.03
#